data_AF-A0A9Q3JEX9-F1
#
_entry.id   AF-A0A9Q3JEX9-F1
#
_cell.length_a   1.000
_cell.length_b   1.000
_cell.length_c   1.000
_cell.angle_alpha   90.00
_cell.angle_beta   90.00
_cell.angle_gamma   90.00
#
_symmetry.space_group_name_H-M   'P 1'
#
loop_
_entity.id
_entity.type
_entity.pdbx_description
1 polymer ?
#
loop_
_entity_poly.entity_id
_entity_poly.type
_entity_poly.pdbx_seq_one_letter_code
_entity_poly.pdbx_strand_id
1 'polypeptide(L)'
;MKEGGHVSLYISNFRSLVSRIGDWGEGALIHHFRKGLPSSILDQLASHFSIIDSLQDLMDITLELDTSYHERQNEKSHHQEKKPEASKSNS
;
A
#
# COMPACT_ATOMS: atom_id res chain seq x y z
N MET A 1 7.07 8.35 6.10
CA MET A 1 7.19 7.96 4.68
C MET A 1 6.72 9.15 3.82
N LYS A 2 7.28 9.41 2.62
CA LYS A 2 6.75 10.44 1.71
C LYS A 2 5.60 9.83 0.89
N GLU A 3 4.58 10.62 0.59
CA GLU A 3 3.49 10.27 -0.34
C GLU A 3 4.11 9.79 -1.67
N GLY A 4 3.93 8.51 -2.03
CA GLY A 4 4.49 7.88 -3.22
C GLY A 4 5.77 7.04 -3.04
N GLY A 5 6.24 6.83 -1.81
CA GLY A 5 7.23 5.78 -1.54
C GLY A 5 6.58 4.39 -1.54
N HIS A 6 7.30 3.35 -1.99
CA HIS A 6 6.80 1.97 -1.92
C HIS A 6 6.72 1.47 -0.48
N VAL A 7 5.53 1.00 -0.07
CA VAL A 7 5.28 0.48 1.29
C VAL A 7 6.17 -0.72 1.59
N SER A 8 6.49 -1.53 0.59
CA SER A 8 7.41 -2.67 0.69
C SER A 8 8.78 -2.26 1.28
N LEU A 9 9.36 -1.16 0.82
CA LEU A 9 10.65 -0.66 1.31
C LEU A 9 10.55 -0.19 2.77
N TYR A 10 9.44 0.46 3.13
CA TYR A 10 9.20 0.87 4.51
C TYR A 10 9.07 -0.34 5.44
N ILE A 11 8.33 -1.38 5.04
CA ILE A 11 8.19 -2.63 5.80
C ILE A 11 9.55 -3.30 6.00
N SER A 12 10.36 -3.43 4.96
CA SER A 12 11.70 -4.03 5.05
C SER A 12 12.60 -3.28 6.03
N ASN A 13 12.60 -1.95 5.95
CA ASN A 13 13.38 -1.11 6.87
C ASN A 13 12.86 -1.22 8.31
N PHE A 14 11.55 -1.25 8.50
CA PHE A 14 10.94 -1.38 9.82
C PHE A 14 11.29 -2.74 10.45
N ARG A 15 11.19 -3.85 9.70
CA ARG A 15 11.60 -5.18 10.17
C ARG A 15 13.08 -5.23 10.57
N SER A 16 13.95 -4.61 9.76
CA SER A 16 15.38 -4.49 10.09
C SER A 16 15.63 -3.64 11.34
N LEU A 17 14.79 -2.63 11.58
CA LEU A 17 14.87 -1.81 12.78
C LEU A 17 14.42 -2.60 14.01
N VAL A 18 13.29 -3.30 13.93
CA VAL A 18 12.75 -4.14 15.02
C VAL A 18 13.73 -5.23 15.43
N SER A 19 14.38 -5.90 14.47
CA SER A 19 15.38 -6.93 14.77
C SER A 19 16.62 -6.38 15.48
N ARG A 20 16.89 -5.07 15.36
CA ARG A 20 18.04 -4.41 16.01
C ARG A 20 17.71 -3.80 17.37
N ILE A 21 16.45 -3.40 17.59
CA ILE A 21 16.06 -2.70 18.82
C ILE A 21 15.78 -3.70 19.97
N GLY A 22 15.26 -4.90 19.68
CA GLY A 22 15.03 -5.97 20.67
C GLY A 22 13.93 -5.68 21.72
N ASP A 23 13.12 -6.69 22.04
CA ASP A 23 12.10 -6.72 23.13
C ASP A 23 11.01 -5.63 23.16
N TRP A 24 10.67 -5.03 22.02
CA TRP A 24 9.48 -4.19 21.96
C TRP A 24 8.23 -5.08 21.90
N GLY A 25 7.31 -4.87 22.85
CA GLY A 25 6.02 -5.54 22.84
C GLY A 25 5.25 -5.25 21.54
N GLU A 26 4.51 -6.24 21.05
CA GLU A 26 3.83 -6.16 19.75
C GLU A 26 2.89 -4.96 19.62
N GLY A 27 2.20 -4.59 20.71
CA GLY A 27 1.36 -3.39 20.74
C GLY A 27 2.15 -2.08 20.51
N ALA A 28 3.37 -1.99 21.02
CA ALA A 28 4.24 -0.84 20.77
C ALA A 28 4.69 -0.82 19.30
N LEU A 29 5.05 -1.98 18.75
CA LEU A 29 5.44 -2.10 17.35
C LEU A 29 4.31 -1.70 16.40
N ILE A 30 3.09 -2.15 16.66
CA ILE A 30 1.88 -1.78 15.90
C ILE A 30 1.66 -0.26 15.95
N HIS A 31 1.76 0.34 17.14
CA HIS A 31 1.58 1.77 17.32
C HIS A 31 2.62 2.58 16.52
N HIS A 32 3.90 2.20 16.63
CA HIS A 32 4.98 2.86 15.92
C HIS A 32 4.91 2.66 14.40
N PHE A 33 4.50 1.48 13.96
CA PHE A 33 4.30 1.20 12.54
C PHE A 33 3.23 2.12 11.95
N ARG A 34 2.05 2.19 12.58
CA ARG A 34 0.95 3.07 12.17
C ARG A 34 1.36 4.54 12.11
N LYS A 35 2.15 5.01 13.07
CA LYS A 35 2.63 6.40 13.11
C LYS A 35 3.53 6.77 11.94
N GLY A 36 4.25 5.81 11.35
CA GLY A 36 5.15 6.06 10.23
C GLY A 36 4.50 5.96 8.84
N LEU A 37 3.25 5.50 8.77
CA LEU A 37 2.46 5.38 7.54
C LEU A 37 1.95 6.74 7.06
N PRO A 38 1.79 6.92 5.73
CA PRO A 38 1.15 8.11 5.17
C PRO A 38 -0.37 8.10 5.48
N SER A 39 -0.98 9.29 5.55
CA SER A 39 -2.40 9.45 5.88
C SER A 39 -3.31 8.75 4.88
N SER A 40 -2.93 8.73 3.59
CA SER A 40 -3.65 8.02 2.53
C SER A 40 -3.81 6.53 2.79
N ILE A 41 -2.79 5.88 3.35
CA ILE A 41 -2.84 4.46 3.73
C ILE A 41 -3.58 4.28 5.05
N LEU A 42 -3.42 5.20 6.00
CA LEU A 42 -4.16 5.16 7.27
C LEU A 42 -5.68 5.25 7.07
N ASP A 43 -6.14 6.11 6.16
CA ASP A 43 -7.56 6.25 5.83
C ASP A 43 -8.10 4.98 5.16
N GLN A 44 -7.33 4.38 4.26
CA GLN A 44 -7.70 3.10 3.65
C GLN A 44 -7.72 1.97 4.67
N LEU A 45 -6.75 1.93 5.59
CA LEU A 45 -6.69 0.96 6.67
C LEU A 45 -7.87 1.12 7.63
N ALA A 46 -8.30 2.35 7.91
CA ALA A 46 -9.49 2.63 8.72
C ALA A 46 -10.79 2.21 8.03
N SER A 47 -10.84 2.32 6.69
CA SER A 47 -11.94 1.81 5.88
C SER A 47 -11.90 0.28 5.69
N HIS A 48 -10.77 -0.36 5.96
CA HIS A 48 -10.59 -1.79 5.84
C HIS A 48 -11.09 -2.45 7.13
N PHE A 49 -12.24 -3.14 7.08
CA PHE A 49 -12.88 -3.80 8.23
C PHE A 49 -12.15 -5.07 8.71
N SER A 50 -10.86 -5.20 8.45
CA SER A 50 -10.07 -6.36 8.87
C SER A 50 -9.68 -6.24 10.33
N ILE A 51 -9.79 -7.36 11.05
CA ILE A 51 -9.23 -7.49 12.38
C ILE A 51 -7.70 -7.55 12.23
N ILE A 52 -7.01 -6.61 12.86
CA ILE A 52 -5.54 -6.54 12.86
C ILE A 52 -5.08 -7.04 14.22
N ASP A 53 -4.84 -8.35 14.31
CA ASP A 53 -4.46 -9.01 15.57
C ASP A 53 -2.93 -9.07 15.75
N SER A 54 -2.17 -8.97 14.67
CA SER A 54 -0.71 -9.01 14.70
C SER A 54 -0.05 -7.87 13.92
N LEU A 55 1.22 -7.61 14.25
CA LEU A 55 2.05 -6.71 13.46
C LEU A 55 2.22 -7.22 12.02
N GLN A 56 2.23 -8.53 11.83
CA GLN A 56 2.38 -9.16 10.53
C GLN A 56 1.15 -8.90 9.65
N ASP A 57 -0.05 -9.09 10.20
CA ASP A 57 -1.31 -8.81 9.48
C ASP A 57 -1.40 -7.35 9.06
N LEU A 58 -0.97 -6.45 9.96
CA LEU A 58 -0.91 -5.01 9.66
C LEU A 58 0.00 -4.73 8.46
N MET A 59 1.18 -5.34 8.41
CA MET A 59 2.11 -5.17 7.29
C MET A 59 1.55 -5.71 5.98
N ASP A 60 0.92 -6.90 6.02
CA ASP A 60 0.39 -7.55 4.83
C ASP A 60 -0.79 -6.76 4.24
N ILE A 61 -1.73 -6.30 5.07
CA ILE A 61 -2.83 -5.43 4.61
C ILE A 61 -2.29 -4.12 4.03
N THR A 62 -1.29 -3.52 4.68
CA THR A 62 -0.69 -2.26 4.19
C THR A 62 -0.03 -2.46 2.82
N LEU A 63 0.63 -3.60 2.60
CA LEU A 63 1.24 -3.95 1.32
C LEU A 63 0.20 -4.24 0.23
N GLU A 64 -0.90 -4.91 0.59
CA GLU A 64 -2.02 -5.17 -0.32
C GLU A 64 -2.69 -3.86 -0.77
N LEU A 65 -2.90 -2.92 0.14
CA LEU A 65 -3.45 -1.60 -0.17
C LEU A 65 -2.53 -0.81 -1.14
N ASP A 66 -1.21 -0.83 -0.91
CA ASP A 66 -0.24 -0.20 -1.81
C ASP A 66 -0.26 -0.85 -3.21
N THR A 67 -0.28 -2.18 -3.25
CA THR A 67 -0.32 -2.95 -4.51
C THR A 67 -1.61 -2.70 -5.28
N SER A 68 -2.77 -2.77 -4.62
CA SER A 68 -4.09 -2.52 -5.22
C SER A 68 -4.24 -1.07 -5.70
N TYR A 69 -3.61 -0.11 -5.00
CA TYR A 69 -3.57 1.27 -5.44
C TYR A 69 -2.76 1.41 -6.74
N HIS A 70 -1.58 0.78 -6.81
CA HIS A 70 -0.73 0.78 -8.00
C HIS A 70 -1.37 0.05 -9.20
N GLU A 71 -2.02 -1.09 -8.99
CA GLU A 71 -2.73 -1.83 -10.05
C GLU A 71 -3.87 -0.99 -10.66
N ARG A 72 -4.67 -0.32 -9.82
CA ARG A 72 -5.74 0.59 -10.30
C ARG A 72 -5.24 1.81 -11.06
N GLN A 73 -4.04 2.29 -10.76
CA GLN A 73 -3.43 3.36 -11.55
C GLN A 73 -2.96 2.84 -12.93
N ASN A 74 -2.48 1.61 -12.99
CA ASN A 74 -2.01 1.00 -14.23
C ASN A 74 -3.17 0.68 -15.20
N GLU A 75 -4.36 0.32 -14.70
CA GLU A 75 -5.56 0.16 -15.52
C GLU A 75 -6.06 1.48 -16.12
N LYS A 76 -5.90 2.60 -15.42
CA LYS A 76 -6.26 3.93 -15.93
C LYS A 76 -5.31 4.39 -17.05
N SER A 77 -4.04 4.00 -17.00
CA SER A 77 -3.08 4.29 -18.09
C SER A 77 -3.35 3.46 -19.35
N HIS A 78 -3.81 2.21 -19.22
CA HIS A 78 -4.09 1.36 -20.38
C HIS A 78 -5.41 1.66 -21.10
N HIS A 79 -6.31 2.44 -20.50
CA HIS A 79 -7.58 2.83 -21.13
C HIS A 79 -7.53 4.17 -21.89
N GLN A 80 -6.44 4.93 -21.79
CA GLN A 80 -6.27 6.15 -22.59
C GLN A 80 -5.56 5.92 -23.93
N GLU A 81 -5.01 4.73 -24.20
CA GLU A 81 -4.44 4.37 -25.52
C GLU A 81 -5.34 3.42 -26.33
N LYS A 82 -6.66 3.53 -26.19
CA LYS A 82 -7.60 3.01 -27.18
C LYS A 82 -8.60 4.08 -27.58
N LYS A 83 -8.11 5.07 -28.33
CA LYS A 83 -8.99 5.90 -29.16
C LYS A 83 -9.47 5.04 -30.35
N PRO A 84 -10.77 5.05 -30.69
CA PRO A 84 -11.35 4.14 -31.67
C PRO A 84 -11.03 4.59 -33.09
N GLU A 85 -10.38 3.74 -33.89
CA GLU A 85 -10.32 3.92 -35.34
C GLU A 85 -11.64 3.42 -35.94
N ALA A 86 -12.66 4.28 -35.86
CA ALA A 86 -13.84 4.17 -36.68
C ALA A 86 -13.71 5.14 -37.87
N SER A 87 -14.04 4.61 -39.07
CA SER A 87 -14.25 5.29 -40.37
C SER A 87 -13.01 5.25 -41.29
N LYS A 88 -13.08 4.75 -42.53
CA LYS A 88 -14.18 4.78 -43.50
C LYS A 88 -14.14 3.61 -44.50
N SER A 89 -15.33 3.12 -44.82
CA SER A 89 -15.69 2.34 -46.00
C SER A 89 -15.54 3.13 -47.31
N ASN A 90 -15.50 2.36 -48.42
CA ASN A 90 -15.61 2.71 -49.85
C ASN A 90 -14.34 3.24 -50.56
N SER A 91 -13.85 2.52 -51.57
CA SER A 91 -14.47 2.46 -52.90
C SER A 91 -14.04 1.24 -53.71
#